data_AF-K1PV70-F1
#
_entry.id   AF-K1PV70-F1
#
_cell.length_a   1.000
_cell.length_b   1.000
_cell.length_c   1.000
_cell.angle_alpha   90.00
_cell.angle_beta   90.00
_cell.angle_gamma   90.00
#
_symmetry.space_group_name_H-M   'P 1'
#
loop_
_entity.id
_entity.type
_entity.pdbx_description
1 polymer ?
#
loop_
_entity_poly.entity_id
_entity_poly.type
_entity_poly.pdbx_seq_one_letter_code
_entity_poly.pdbx_strand_id
1 'polypeptide(L)'
;MDTLVKKSFDSNSTIAETKDIPSNVHRSIKCVLIILNSLQVIQDWIRTPLKVSLQTTYRGDTATDPVSVTWNLLMIKLSCCGVDNGRDFEFSRFNRDFTLQIFNQTLSISNLQTPLACCNSASRRTAFEPGACAKYPIRKDHTHYFEGCLEKIWSYVTQYSDAFILAAVSIQPLLQALQVILTCVFMELLKREMEDRKRRKSRTYRKGSDFFFPSVSEESLM
;
A
#
# COMPACT_ATOMS: atom_id res chain seq x y z
N MET A 1 -9.55 -26.50 -20.61
CA MET A 1 -8.48 -25.47 -20.74
C MET A 1 -7.52 -25.69 -19.57
N ASP A 2 -7.06 -26.93 -19.38
CA ASP A 2 -6.62 -27.44 -18.07
C ASP A 2 -5.24 -28.13 -18.11
N THR A 3 -4.47 -27.90 -19.16
CA THR A 3 -3.22 -28.63 -19.43
C THR A 3 -1.95 -27.77 -19.36
N LEU A 4 -2.06 -26.46 -19.14
CA LEU A 4 -0.88 -25.57 -19.05
C LEU A 4 -0.46 -25.21 -17.62
N VAL A 5 -1.27 -25.51 -16.61
CA VAL A 5 -0.92 -25.28 -15.19
C VAL A 5 -0.01 -26.38 -14.64
N LYS A 6 0.04 -27.55 -15.28
CA LYS A 6 0.75 -28.72 -14.76
C LYS A 6 2.25 -28.76 -15.08
N LYS A 7 2.74 -27.87 -15.96
CA LYS A 7 4.11 -27.96 -16.51
C LYS A 7 5.17 -27.16 -15.76
N SER A 8 4.82 -26.46 -14.69
CA SER A 8 5.80 -25.75 -13.85
C SER A 8 6.26 -26.57 -12.63
N PHE A 9 5.83 -27.83 -12.50
CA PHE A 9 6.11 -28.65 -11.31
C PHE A 9 7.35 -29.55 -11.42
N ASP A 10 8.02 -29.63 -12.57
CA ASP A 10 9.19 -30.49 -12.76
C ASP A 10 10.40 -29.70 -13.28
N SER A 11 11.05 -28.98 -12.37
CA SER A 11 12.40 -28.46 -12.56
C SER A 11 13.25 -28.86 -11.36
N ASN A 12 13.68 -30.11 -11.42
CA ASN A 12 14.67 -30.71 -10.54
C ASN A 12 16.01 -29.98 -10.78
N SER A 13 16.42 -29.08 -9.87
CA SER A 13 17.81 -28.60 -9.82
C SER A 13 18.27 -28.44 -8.38
N THR A 14 19.07 -29.42 -7.95
CA THR A 14 20.14 -29.29 -6.94
C THR A 14 19.71 -28.74 -5.58
N ILE A 15 19.25 -29.66 -4.74
CA ILE A 15 19.34 -29.55 -3.28
C ILE A 15 20.83 -29.53 -2.93
N ALA A 16 21.39 -28.32 -2.82
CA ALA A 16 22.63 -28.09 -2.11
C ALA A 16 22.28 -28.02 -0.62
N GLU A 17 22.78 -29.03 0.09
CA GLU A 17 22.75 -29.24 1.53
C GLU A 17 23.01 -27.94 2.30
N THR A 18 21.95 -27.31 2.82
CA THR A 18 22.05 -26.19 3.78
C THR A 18 21.50 -26.64 5.11
N LYS A 19 22.45 -26.82 6.05
CA LYS A 19 22.27 -27.13 7.47
C LYS A 19 21.16 -26.30 8.11
N ASP A 20 20.35 -26.99 8.91
CA ASP A 20 19.43 -26.53 9.95
C ASP A 20 19.10 -25.02 9.98
N ILE A 21 18.15 -24.63 9.14
CA ILE A 21 17.48 -23.33 9.22
C ILE A 21 16.23 -23.50 10.10
N PRO A 22 16.02 -22.67 11.14
CA PRO A 22 14.90 -22.83 12.07
C PRO A 22 13.54 -22.71 11.37
N SER A 23 12.58 -23.55 11.77
CA SER A 23 11.26 -23.74 11.12
C SER A 23 10.42 -22.47 10.92
N ASN A 24 10.66 -21.43 11.71
CA ASN A 24 10.01 -20.12 11.57
C ASN A 24 10.50 -19.34 10.33
N VAL A 25 11.76 -19.50 9.93
CA VAL A 25 12.33 -18.83 8.75
C VAL A 25 11.78 -19.44 7.46
N HIS A 26 11.51 -20.74 7.45
CA HIS A 26 10.89 -21.43 6.31
C HIS A 26 9.43 -20.96 6.05
N ARG A 27 8.67 -20.58 7.10
CA ARG A 27 7.34 -19.97 6.94
C ARG A 27 7.42 -18.58 6.34
N SER A 28 8.37 -17.75 6.79
CA SER A 28 8.56 -16.40 6.26
C SER A 28 9.01 -16.42 4.79
N ILE A 29 9.93 -17.32 4.42
CA ILE A 29 10.36 -17.50 3.02
C ILE A 29 9.20 -17.98 2.15
N LYS A 30 8.36 -18.92 2.64
CA LYS A 30 7.15 -19.34 1.93
C LYS A 30 6.14 -18.21 1.76
N CYS A 31 5.93 -17.37 2.77
CA CYS A 31 5.04 -16.20 2.65
C CYS A 31 5.58 -15.20 1.62
N VAL A 32 6.89 -14.92 1.62
CA VAL A 32 7.51 -14.03 0.62
C VAL A 32 7.39 -14.62 -0.78
N LEU A 33 7.67 -15.91 -0.96
CA LEU A 33 7.49 -16.61 -2.24
C LEU A 33 6.02 -16.64 -2.69
N ILE A 34 5.07 -16.82 -1.77
CA ILE A 34 3.63 -16.73 -2.06
C ILE A 34 3.25 -15.31 -2.46
N ILE A 35 3.75 -14.28 -1.79
CA ILE A 35 3.52 -12.87 -2.16
C ILE A 35 4.09 -12.58 -3.55
N LEU A 36 5.34 -12.98 -3.81
CA LEU A 36 5.99 -12.83 -5.12
C LEU A 36 5.28 -13.59 -6.24
N ASN A 37 4.74 -14.78 -5.95
CA ASN A 37 3.99 -15.59 -6.92
C ASN A 37 2.53 -15.12 -7.08
N SER A 38 1.96 -14.48 -6.06
CA SER A 38 0.61 -13.92 -6.08
C SER A 38 0.51 -12.56 -6.78
N LEU A 39 1.64 -11.95 -7.13
CA LEU A 39 1.67 -10.63 -7.77
C LEU A 39 0.77 -10.59 -9.02
N GLN A 40 0.85 -11.61 -9.88
CA GLN A 40 -0.01 -11.69 -11.08
C GLN A 40 -1.50 -11.85 -10.73
N VAL A 41 -1.80 -12.65 -9.69
CA VAL A 41 -3.17 -12.85 -9.20
C VAL A 41 -3.76 -11.55 -8.63
N ILE A 42 -2.93 -10.75 -7.96
CA ILE A 42 -3.31 -9.45 -7.41
C ILE A 42 -3.69 -8.50 -8.54
N GLN A 43 -2.91 -8.43 -9.62
CA GLN A 43 -3.17 -7.55 -10.77
C GLN A 43 -4.55 -7.83 -11.40
N ASP A 44 -4.90 -9.10 -11.59
CA ASP A 44 -6.22 -9.47 -12.13
C ASP A 44 -7.35 -9.19 -11.15
N TRP A 45 -7.11 -9.35 -9.85
CA TRP A 45 -8.11 -9.07 -8.83
C TRP A 45 -8.44 -7.56 -8.72
N ILE A 46 -7.45 -6.67 -8.83
CA ILE A 46 -7.67 -5.22 -8.79
C ILE A 46 -8.20 -4.64 -10.11
N ARG A 47 -8.04 -5.34 -11.23
CA ARG A 47 -8.53 -4.90 -12.55
C ARG A 47 -10.03 -4.61 -12.54
N THR A 48 -10.83 -5.55 -12.02
CA THR A 48 -12.29 -5.44 -11.99
C THR A 48 -12.79 -4.23 -11.18
N PRO A 49 -12.41 -4.04 -9.90
CA PRO A 49 -12.86 -2.90 -9.12
C PRO A 49 -12.37 -1.56 -9.70
N LEU A 50 -11.18 -1.51 -10.31
CA LEU A 50 -10.71 -0.30 -11.00
C LEU A 50 -11.59 0.04 -12.21
N LYS A 51 -11.99 -0.96 -13.01
CA LYS A 51 -12.91 -0.73 -14.13
C LYS A 51 -14.25 -0.23 -13.66
N VAL A 52 -14.80 -0.82 -12.60
CA VAL A 52 -16.05 -0.36 -11.99
C VAL A 52 -15.90 1.09 -11.53
N SER A 53 -14.83 1.43 -10.80
CA SER A 53 -14.57 2.81 -10.37
C SER A 53 -14.53 3.80 -11.54
N LEU A 54 -13.93 3.41 -12.66
CA LEU A 54 -13.82 4.25 -13.86
C LEU A 54 -15.14 4.36 -14.63
N GLN A 55 -15.99 3.33 -14.58
CA GLN A 55 -17.28 3.34 -15.27
C GLN A 55 -18.38 4.05 -14.48
N THR A 56 -18.40 3.90 -13.16
CA THR A 56 -19.49 4.38 -12.31
C THR A 56 -19.20 5.71 -11.64
N THR A 57 -17.96 5.93 -11.23
CA THR A 57 -17.61 6.99 -10.27
C THR A 57 -16.86 8.12 -10.93
N TYR A 58 -16.01 7.82 -11.91
CA TYR A 58 -15.31 8.83 -12.70
C TYR A 58 -16.28 9.75 -13.44
N ARG A 59 -16.14 11.06 -13.26
CA ARG A 59 -17.04 12.10 -13.79
C ARG A 59 -16.41 12.95 -14.89
N GLY A 60 -15.09 12.90 -15.08
CA GLY A 60 -14.39 13.60 -16.16
C GLY A 60 -13.28 14.54 -15.67
N ASP A 61 -12.77 15.36 -16.58
CA ASP A 61 -11.60 16.22 -16.34
C ASP A 61 -11.88 17.42 -15.41
N THR A 62 -13.11 17.93 -15.41
CA THR A 62 -13.51 19.10 -14.60
C THR A 62 -14.07 18.74 -13.24
N ALA A 63 -14.22 17.44 -12.96
CA ALA A 63 -14.84 17.00 -11.73
C ALA A 63 -13.86 17.11 -10.55
N THR A 64 -14.38 17.63 -9.43
CA THR A 64 -13.61 17.86 -8.20
C THR A 64 -13.67 16.68 -7.23
N ASP A 65 -14.37 15.61 -7.59
CA ASP A 65 -14.43 14.42 -6.76
C ASP A 65 -13.05 13.73 -6.71
N PRO A 66 -12.66 13.18 -5.55
CA PRO A 66 -11.32 12.63 -5.37
C PRO A 66 -11.01 11.51 -6.35
N VAL A 67 -12.01 10.72 -6.74
CA VAL A 67 -11.83 9.60 -7.69
C VAL A 67 -11.46 10.14 -9.07
N SER A 68 -12.18 11.13 -9.59
CA SER A 68 -11.86 11.78 -10.86
C SER A 68 -10.51 12.48 -10.83
N VAL A 69 -10.21 13.23 -9.76
CA VAL A 69 -8.91 13.89 -9.60
C VAL A 69 -7.77 12.87 -9.61
N THR A 70 -7.90 11.76 -8.88
CA THR A 70 -6.90 10.70 -8.85
C THR A 70 -6.71 10.05 -10.22
N TRP A 71 -7.80 9.70 -10.91
CA TRP A 71 -7.73 9.13 -12.26
C TRP A 71 -7.09 10.09 -13.26
N ASN A 72 -7.44 11.38 -13.21
CA ASN A 72 -6.85 12.41 -14.06
C ASN A 72 -5.35 12.53 -13.81
N LEU A 73 -4.93 12.61 -12.55
CA LEU A 73 -3.53 12.67 -12.18
C LEU A 73 -2.78 11.42 -12.68
N LEU A 74 -3.37 10.24 -12.51
CA LEU A 74 -2.74 8.98 -12.85
C LEU A 74 -2.53 8.84 -14.36
N MET A 75 -3.55 9.13 -15.17
CA MET A 75 -3.45 9.16 -16.63
C MET A 75 -2.39 10.14 -17.13
N ILE A 76 -2.32 11.32 -16.50
CA ILE A 76 -1.34 12.37 -16.86
C ILE A 76 0.09 11.97 -16.45
N LYS A 77 0.27 11.40 -15.25
CA LYS A 77 1.60 11.12 -14.69
C LYS A 77 2.22 9.85 -15.23
N LEU A 78 1.41 8.83 -15.48
CA LEU A 78 1.88 7.53 -15.98
C LEU A 78 1.74 7.39 -17.50
N SER A 79 1.27 8.44 -18.19
CA SER A 79 1.11 8.46 -19.64
C SER A 79 0.30 7.26 -20.13
N CYS A 80 -0.90 7.10 -19.58
CA CYS A 80 -1.78 5.96 -19.81
C CYS A 80 -3.24 6.42 -19.93
N CYS A 81 -4.12 5.54 -20.41
CA CYS A 81 -5.54 5.82 -20.57
C CYS A 81 -6.38 4.60 -20.20
N GLY A 82 -7.32 4.78 -19.26
CA GLY A 82 -8.19 3.70 -18.80
C GLY A 82 -7.45 2.65 -17.96
N VAL A 83 -8.12 1.55 -17.62
CA VAL A 83 -7.51 0.48 -16.81
C VAL A 83 -6.62 -0.38 -17.71
N ASP A 84 -7.21 -0.90 -18.78
CA ASP A 84 -6.52 -1.69 -19.81
C ASP A 84 -6.20 -0.88 -21.06
N ASN A 85 -7.08 0.06 -21.41
CA ASN A 85 -6.91 1.02 -22.51
C ASN A 85 -8.10 2.00 -22.51
N GLY A 86 -8.07 2.98 -23.42
CA GLY A 86 -9.11 4.00 -23.55
C GLY A 86 -10.50 3.47 -23.93
N ARG A 87 -10.64 2.22 -24.39
CA ARG A 87 -11.96 1.60 -24.63
C ARG A 87 -12.77 1.47 -23.34
N ASP A 88 -12.10 1.41 -22.18
CA ASP A 88 -12.80 1.32 -20.89
C ASP A 88 -13.76 2.52 -20.65
N PHE A 89 -13.56 3.65 -21.35
CA PHE A 89 -14.44 4.83 -21.32
C PHE A 89 -15.68 4.73 -22.22
N GLU A 90 -15.76 3.78 -23.15
CA GLU A 90 -16.94 3.59 -24.01
C GLU A 90 -18.22 3.38 -23.18
N PHE A 91 -18.09 2.66 -22.06
CA PHE A 91 -19.17 2.34 -21.11
C PHE A 91 -19.15 3.21 -19.85
N SER A 92 -18.25 4.21 -19.77
CA SER A 92 -18.16 5.09 -18.61
C SER A 92 -19.20 6.22 -18.66
N ARG A 93 -19.67 6.62 -17.48
CA ARG A 93 -20.64 7.71 -17.28
C ARG A 93 -20.00 9.10 -17.16
N PHE A 94 -18.73 9.23 -17.55
CA PHE A 94 -18.03 10.50 -17.48
C PHE A 94 -18.65 11.54 -18.41
N ASN A 95 -18.49 12.82 -18.06
CA ASN A 95 -18.97 13.91 -18.89
C ASN A 95 -18.16 13.98 -20.19
N ARG A 96 -18.84 13.74 -21.32
CA ARG A 96 -18.24 13.79 -22.66
C ARG A 96 -18.22 15.18 -23.27
N ASP A 97 -18.72 16.17 -22.54
CA ASP A 97 -18.69 17.57 -22.91
C ASP A 97 -17.66 18.29 -22.06
N PHE A 98 -16.76 19.01 -22.73
CA PHE A 98 -15.68 19.73 -22.09
C PHE A 98 -15.66 21.17 -22.59
N THR A 99 -15.63 22.10 -21.65
CA THR A 99 -15.63 23.53 -21.93
C THR A 99 -14.33 24.15 -21.44
N LEU A 100 -13.58 24.75 -22.36
CA LEU A 100 -12.39 25.55 -22.06
C LEU A 100 -12.69 27.02 -22.23
N GLN A 101 -12.25 27.83 -21.27
CA GLN A 101 -12.21 29.27 -21.40
C GLN A 101 -10.79 29.70 -21.74
N ILE A 102 -10.59 30.22 -22.95
CA ILE A 102 -9.29 30.66 -23.46
C ILE A 102 -9.46 32.09 -23.97
N PHE A 103 -8.74 33.06 -23.41
CA PHE A 103 -8.71 34.47 -23.87
C PHE A 103 -10.10 35.05 -24.23
N ASN A 104 -11.07 34.96 -23.31
CA ASN A 104 -12.47 35.41 -23.47
C ASN A 104 -13.33 34.65 -24.49
N GLN A 105 -12.83 33.53 -25.03
CA GLN A 105 -13.61 32.60 -25.85
C GLN A 105 -13.92 31.34 -25.06
N THR A 106 -15.16 30.86 -25.20
CA THR A 106 -15.61 29.60 -24.62
C THR A 106 -15.61 28.54 -25.71
N LEU A 107 -14.62 27.65 -25.68
CA LEU A 107 -14.56 26.50 -26.58
C LEU A 107 -15.28 25.34 -25.92
N SER A 108 -16.41 24.91 -26.50
CA SER A 108 -17.14 23.73 -26.05
C SER A 108 -16.92 22.59 -27.03
N ILE A 109 -16.36 21.49 -26.53
CA ILE A 109 -16.10 20.28 -27.30
C ILE A 109 -17.04 19.22 -26.75
N SER A 110 -17.85 18.65 -27.63
CA SER A 110 -18.79 17.60 -27.29
C SER A 110 -18.39 16.27 -27.93
N ASN A 111 -18.94 15.18 -27.38
CA ASN A 111 -18.72 13.81 -27.83
C ASN A 111 -17.27 13.34 -27.70
N LEU A 112 -16.60 13.64 -26.58
CA LEU A 112 -15.31 13.06 -26.26
C LEU A 112 -15.44 11.53 -26.11
N GLN A 113 -14.51 10.79 -26.71
CA GLN A 113 -14.42 9.33 -26.55
C GLN A 113 -13.63 8.95 -25.29
N THR A 114 -12.59 9.73 -24.97
CA THR A 114 -11.77 9.59 -23.76
C THR A 114 -11.61 10.95 -23.08
N PRO A 115 -11.27 10.98 -21.78
CA PRO A 115 -10.97 12.24 -21.11
C PRO A 115 -9.70 12.90 -21.67
N LEU A 116 -9.60 14.21 -21.48
CA LEU A 116 -8.45 15.03 -21.87
C LEU A 116 -7.18 14.64 -21.10
N ALA A 117 -7.33 14.05 -19.92
CA ALA A 117 -6.24 13.46 -19.15
C ALA A 117 -5.47 12.37 -19.91
N CYS A 118 -6.12 11.62 -20.81
CA CYS A 118 -5.47 10.61 -21.66
C CYS A 118 -4.58 11.20 -22.77
N CYS A 119 -4.79 12.48 -23.11
CA CYS A 119 -4.00 13.15 -24.13
C CYS A 119 -2.59 13.44 -23.62
N ASN A 120 -1.62 13.38 -24.53
CA ASN A 120 -0.25 13.76 -24.20
C ASN A 120 -0.18 15.25 -23.80
N SER A 121 0.92 15.65 -23.16
CA SER A 121 1.10 17.02 -22.67
C SER A 121 1.23 18.08 -23.78
N ALA A 122 1.68 17.69 -24.98
CA ALA A 122 1.82 18.58 -26.12
C ALA A 122 0.47 18.89 -26.78
N SER A 123 -0.30 17.87 -27.11
CA SER A 123 -1.65 17.91 -27.70
C SER A 123 -2.68 18.54 -26.78
N ARG A 124 -2.47 18.52 -25.45
CA ARG A 124 -3.31 19.30 -24.52
C ARG A 124 -3.14 20.80 -24.68
N ARG A 125 -1.98 21.25 -25.16
CA ARG A 125 -1.59 22.68 -25.26
C ARG A 125 -1.73 23.24 -26.67
N THR A 126 -1.97 22.41 -27.69
CA THR A 126 -2.09 22.89 -29.07
C THR A 126 -3.35 23.72 -29.24
N ALA A 127 -3.16 25.00 -29.57
CA ALA A 127 -4.23 25.99 -29.76
C ALA A 127 -5.10 25.72 -31.02
N PHE A 128 -4.62 24.89 -31.95
CA PHE A 128 -5.27 24.69 -33.25
C PHE A 128 -6.53 23.80 -33.15
N GLU A 129 -6.58 22.87 -32.19
CA GLU A 129 -7.80 22.11 -31.90
C GLU A 129 -7.70 21.45 -30.50
N PRO A 130 -7.96 22.21 -29.42
CA PRO A 130 -7.92 21.67 -28.06
C PRO A 130 -8.88 20.47 -27.97
N GLY A 131 -8.41 19.34 -27.44
CA GLY A 131 -9.24 18.15 -27.24
C GLY A 131 -9.56 17.30 -28.48
N ALA A 132 -8.99 17.59 -29.65
CA ALA A 132 -9.08 16.68 -30.80
C ALA A 132 -8.52 15.27 -30.48
N CYS A 133 -7.48 15.20 -29.64
CA CYS A 133 -6.91 13.95 -29.12
C CYS A 133 -7.90 13.10 -28.30
N ALA A 134 -8.84 13.74 -27.60
CA ALA A 134 -9.85 13.09 -26.78
C ALA A 134 -11.09 12.69 -27.60
N LYS A 135 -11.37 13.41 -28.69
CA LYS A 135 -12.45 13.12 -29.63
C LYS A 135 -12.10 12.02 -30.63
N TYR A 136 -10.84 12.00 -31.10
CA TYR A 136 -10.33 11.04 -32.08
C TYR A 136 -9.04 10.35 -31.57
N PRO A 137 -9.14 9.50 -30.54
CA PRO A 137 -7.99 8.96 -29.80
C PRO A 137 -7.22 7.83 -30.51
N ILE A 138 -7.60 7.46 -31.74
CA ILE A 138 -6.97 6.34 -32.47
C ILE A 138 -5.57 6.71 -32.98
N ARG A 139 -5.22 8.00 -33.03
CA ARG A 139 -3.90 8.48 -33.46
C ARG A 139 -2.89 8.42 -32.30
N LYS A 140 -2.01 7.42 -32.31
CA LYS A 140 -1.04 7.10 -31.24
C LYS A 140 -0.07 8.21 -30.87
N ASP A 141 0.22 9.12 -31.79
CA ASP A 141 1.14 10.23 -31.60
C ASP A 141 0.65 11.24 -30.55
N HIS A 142 -0.67 11.40 -30.40
CA HIS A 142 -1.28 12.49 -29.63
C HIS A 142 -1.96 12.05 -28.32
N THR A 143 -1.98 10.75 -28.03
CA THR A 143 -2.75 10.17 -26.93
C THR A 143 -2.20 8.82 -26.47
N HIS A 144 -2.40 8.51 -25.19
CA HIS A 144 -2.02 7.22 -24.60
C HIS A 144 -3.17 6.20 -24.63
N TYR A 145 -4.05 6.31 -25.64
CA TYR A 145 -5.27 5.49 -25.75
C TYR A 145 -5.03 3.99 -25.66
N PHE A 146 -3.92 3.49 -26.20
CA PHE A 146 -3.62 2.05 -26.22
C PHE A 146 -2.84 1.56 -25.00
N GLU A 147 -2.47 2.46 -24.08
CA GLU A 147 -1.66 2.13 -22.91
C GLU A 147 -2.55 2.06 -21.67
N GLY A 148 -2.73 0.87 -21.09
CA GLY A 148 -3.49 0.68 -19.87
C GLY A 148 -2.77 1.20 -18.63
N CYS A 149 -3.48 1.91 -17.76
CA CYS A 149 -2.89 2.42 -16.54
C CYS A 149 -2.54 1.32 -15.53
N LEU A 150 -3.29 0.21 -15.50
CA LEU A 150 -3.02 -0.87 -14.55
C LEU A 150 -1.63 -1.47 -14.76
N GLU A 151 -1.26 -1.73 -16.01
CA GLU A 151 0.06 -2.26 -16.36
C GLU A 151 1.18 -1.27 -16.02
N LYS A 152 0.97 0.03 -16.29
CA LYS A 152 1.94 1.08 -15.94
C LYS A 152 2.13 1.20 -14.44
N ILE A 153 1.04 1.25 -13.66
CA ILE A 153 1.09 1.25 -12.19
C ILE A 153 1.86 0.01 -11.72
N TRP A 154 1.55 -1.15 -12.29
CA TRP A 154 2.19 -2.38 -11.90
C TRP A 154 3.69 -2.37 -12.17
N SER A 155 4.10 -1.94 -13.36
CA SER A 155 5.51 -1.80 -13.74
C SER A 155 6.27 -0.84 -12.82
N TYR A 156 5.62 0.26 -12.43
CA TYR A 156 6.17 1.23 -11.49
C TYR A 156 6.33 0.61 -10.10
N VAL A 157 5.29 -0.07 -9.61
CA VAL A 157 5.32 -0.74 -8.31
C VAL A 157 6.40 -1.82 -8.29
N THR A 158 6.46 -2.69 -9.28
CA THR A 158 7.47 -3.77 -9.34
C THR A 158 8.89 -3.19 -9.36
N GLN A 159 9.12 -2.17 -10.19
CA GLN A 159 10.43 -1.55 -10.36
C GLN A 159 10.99 -0.96 -9.07
N TYR A 160 10.15 -0.28 -8.27
CA TYR A 160 10.60 0.25 -6.97
C TYR A 160 10.57 -0.83 -5.88
N SER A 161 9.64 -1.78 -5.96
CA SER A 161 9.49 -2.82 -4.94
C SER A 161 10.70 -3.74 -4.88
N ASP A 162 11.42 -4.00 -5.98
CA ASP A 162 12.61 -4.86 -5.95
C ASP A 162 13.68 -4.34 -4.97
N ALA A 163 13.93 -3.02 -4.98
CA ALA A 163 14.85 -2.39 -4.03
C ALA A 163 14.31 -2.41 -2.60
N PHE A 164 13.01 -2.16 -2.41
CA PHE A 164 12.38 -2.19 -1.09
C PHE A 164 12.33 -3.61 -0.49
N ILE A 165 12.08 -4.63 -1.31
CA ILE A 165 12.06 -6.04 -0.91
C ILE A 165 13.48 -6.45 -0.49
N LEU A 166 14.50 -6.09 -1.28
CA LEU A 166 15.89 -6.35 -0.92
C LEU A 166 16.27 -5.69 0.41
N ALA A 167 15.88 -4.43 0.61
CA ALA A 167 16.10 -3.70 1.86
C ALA A 167 15.32 -4.31 3.04
N ALA A 168 14.07 -4.73 2.82
CA ALA A 168 13.21 -5.30 3.85
C ALA A 168 13.70 -6.68 4.31
N VAL A 169 14.24 -7.51 3.41
CA VAL A 169 14.79 -8.82 3.78
C VAL A 169 16.11 -8.70 4.55
N SER A 170 16.91 -7.66 4.28
CA SER A 170 18.25 -7.52 4.86
C SER A 170 18.30 -6.65 6.12
N ILE A 171 17.66 -5.47 6.10
CA ILE A 171 17.84 -4.44 7.13
C ILE A 171 16.77 -4.56 8.23
N GLN A 172 15.52 -4.86 7.86
CA GLN A 172 14.39 -4.89 8.79
C GLN A 172 14.54 -5.91 9.94
N PRO A 173 15.06 -7.14 9.74
CA PRO A 173 15.14 -8.13 10.81
C PRO A 173 16.07 -7.70 11.94
N LEU A 174 17.17 -7.01 11.60
CA LEU A 174 18.14 -6.52 12.57
C LEU A 174 17.54 -5.44 13.47
N LEU A 175 16.75 -4.54 12.89
CA LEU A 175 16.07 -3.49 13.64
C LEU A 175 14.99 -4.07 14.58
N GLN A 176 14.23 -5.07 14.12
CA GLN A 176 13.23 -5.75 14.95
C GLN A 176 13.87 -6.55 16.09
N ALA A 177 14.99 -7.24 15.83
CA ALA A 177 15.72 -7.95 16.88
C ALA A 177 16.20 -6.99 17.98
N LEU A 178 16.74 -5.81 17.60
CA LEU A 178 17.16 -4.79 18.55
C LEU A 178 15.98 -4.25 19.38
N GLN A 179 14.83 -3.98 18.74
CA GLN A 179 13.62 -3.53 19.44
C GLN A 179 13.13 -4.54 20.47
N VAL A 180 13.13 -5.84 20.13
CA VAL A 180 12.73 -6.91 21.06
C VAL A 180 13.70 -6.97 22.24
N ILE A 181 15.01 -6.90 22.00
CA ILE A 181 16.02 -6.92 23.07
C ILE A 181 15.82 -5.73 24.02
N LEU A 182 15.66 -4.52 23.49
CA LEU A 182 15.45 -3.32 24.31
C LEU A 182 14.18 -3.44 25.17
N THR A 183 13.10 -3.96 24.59
CA THR A 183 11.84 -4.17 25.31
C THR A 183 12.00 -5.20 26.42
N CYS A 184 12.72 -6.30 26.17
CA CYS A 184 13.02 -7.30 27.20
C CYS A 184 13.84 -6.72 28.36
N VAL A 185 14.91 -5.95 28.06
CA VAL A 185 15.74 -5.29 29.09
C VAL A 185 14.90 -4.32 29.91
N PHE A 186 14.04 -3.52 29.26
CA PHE A 186 13.16 -2.58 29.94
C PHE A 186 12.18 -3.28 30.90
N MET A 187 11.59 -4.40 30.45
CA MET A 187 10.69 -5.21 31.30
C MET A 187 11.41 -5.81 32.51
N GLU A 188 12.65 -6.29 32.35
CA GLU A 188 13.46 -6.77 33.47
C GLU A 188 13.80 -5.66 34.47
N LEU A 189 14.08 -4.45 34.00
CA LEU A 189 14.31 -3.29 34.87
C LEU A 189 13.06 -2.91 35.67
N LEU A 190 11.90 -2.87 35.01
CA LEU A 190 10.62 -2.61 35.69
C LEU A 190 10.29 -3.68 36.73
N LYS A 191 10.57 -4.95 36.42
CA LYS A 191 10.36 -6.06 37.35
C LYS A 191 11.22 -5.90 38.60
N ARG A 192 12.51 -5.54 38.45
CA ARG A 192 13.42 -5.30 39.58
C ARG A 192 12.92 -4.16 40.48
N GLU A 193 12.50 -3.03 39.89
CA GLU A 193 11.90 -1.91 40.63
C GLU A 193 10.64 -2.30 41.42
N MET A 194 9.80 -3.16 40.85
CA MET A 194 8.58 -3.65 41.50
C MET A 194 8.90 -4.61 42.66
N GLU A 195 9.89 -5.49 42.49
CA GLU A 195 10.37 -6.37 43.56
C GLU A 195 10.98 -5.58 44.73
N ASP A 196 11.77 -4.55 44.44
CA ASP A 196 12.34 -3.66 45.45
C ASP A 196 11.26 -2.87 46.20
N ARG A 197 10.23 -2.38 45.50
CA ARG A 197 9.06 -1.76 46.15
C ARG A 197 8.32 -2.72 47.07
N LYS A 198 8.12 -3.99 46.67
CA LYS A 198 7.53 -5.02 47.54
C LYS A 198 8.38 -5.26 48.79
N ARG A 199 9.70 -5.39 48.65
CA ARG A 199 10.64 -5.57 49.78
C ARG A 199 10.65 -4.38 50.74
N ARG A 200 10.53 -3.14 50.24
CA ARG A 200 10.44 -1.94 51.10
C ARG A 200 9.14 -1.94 51.92
N LYS A 201 7.99 -2.23 51.31
CA LYS A 201 6.70 -2.30 52.01
C LYS A 201 6.69 -3.37 53.12
N SER A 202 7.30 -4.54 52.89
CA SER A 202 7.35 -5.61 53.90
C SER A 202 8.21 -5.26 55.11
N ARG A 203 9.34 -4.54 54.93
CA ARG A 203 10.16 -4.05 56.05
C ARG A 203 9.44 -3.02 56.90
N THR A 204 8.69 -2.09 56.29
CA THR A 204 7.93 -1.09 57.04
C THR A 204 6.82 -1.73 57.89
N TYR A 205 6.16 -2.78 57.38
CA TYR A 205 5.14 -3.50 58.14
C TYR A 205 5.71 -4.19 59.38
N ARG A 206 6.88 -4.86 59.25
CA ARG A 206 7.56 -5.53 60.37
C ARG A 206 8.03 -4.56 61.45
N LYS A 207 8.49 -3.37 61.06
CA LYS A 207 8.91 -2.32 62.01
C LYS A 207 7.74 -1.71 62.78
N GLY A 208 6.51 -1.78 62.25
CA GLY A 208 5.29 -1.35 62.92
C GLY A 208 4.69 -2.38 63.87
N SER A 209 4.91 -3.68 63.61
CA SER A 209 4.44 -4.76 64.50
C SER A 209 5.30 -4.94 65.76
N ASP A 210 6.56 -4.50 65.73
CA ASP A 210 7.46 -4.55 66.90
C ASP A 210 7.15 -3.43 67.93
N PHE A 211 6.15 -2.58 67.66
CA PHE A 211 5.72 -1.48 68.55
C PHE A 211 4.40 -1.78 69.30
N PHE A 212 3.93 -3.03 69.32
CA PHE A 212 2.72 -3.39 70.05
C PHE A 212 3.01 -4.32 71.25
N PHE A 213 2.92 -3.70 72.43
CA PHE A 213 2.92 -4.16 73.83
C PHE A 213 4.26 -4.59 74.47
N PRO A 214 4.51 -4.06 75.69
CA PRO A 214 4.19 -4.86 76.85
C PRO A 214 3.00 -4.32 77.64
N SER A 215 2.28 -5.30 78.18
CA SER A 215 1.23 -5.25 79.20
C SER A 215 1.49 -4.24 80.32
N VAL A 216 0.46 -3.44 80.60
CA VAL A 216 0.28 -2.76 81.90
C VAL A 216 0.10 -3.87 82.95
N SER A 217 1.05 -4.01 83.87
CA SER A 217 0.87 -4.79 85.10
C SER A 217 0.30 -3.86 86.18
N GLU A 218 -0.95 -4.09 86.56
CA GLU A 218 -1.50 -3.71 87.86
C GLU A 218 -0.72 -4.43 88.97
N GLU A 219 0.01 -3.70 89.81
CA GLU A 219 0.19 -4.02 91.24
C GLU A 219 1.09 -2.95 91.89
N SER A 220 0.47 -1.94 92.51
CA SER A 220 1.09 -1.15 93.59
C SER A 220 0.00 -0.46 94.41
N LEU A 221 -0.71 -1.24 95.22
CA LEU A 221 -1.50 -0.71 96.34
C LEU A 221 -1.50 -1.74 97.48
N MET A 222 -0.39 -1.78 98.21
CA MET A 222 -0.27 -1.89 99.68
C MET A 222 1.20 -2.07 100.08
#